data_AF-A0A1Q2D5M5-F1
#
_entry.id   AF-A0A1Q2D5M5-F1
#
_cell.length_a   1.000
_cell.length_b   1.000
_cell.length_c   1.000
_cell.angle_alpha   90.00
_cell.angle_beta   90.00
_cell.angle_gamma   90.00
#
_symmetry.space_group_name_H-M   'P 1'
#
loop_
_entity.id
_entity.type
_entity.pdbx_description
1 polymer ?
#
loop_
_entity_poly.entity_id
_entity_poly.type
_entity_poly.pdbx_seq_one_letter_code
_entity_poly.pdbx_strand_id
1 'polypeptide(L)'
;MYQLLIFIPALILLLIGWYISKHQTTLLTLFTQNNQKTLKSVYQSFFILGLIGLPLGFFFPSRIIALTYVIIILVISASVGYRLAKNWS
;
A
#
# COMPACT_ATOMS: atom_id res chain seq x y z
N MET A 1 11.30 -18.52 6.20
CA MET A 1 11.94 -17.36 5.55
C MET A 1 10.98 -16.63 4.59
N TYR A 2 10.32 -17.30 3.65
CA TYR A 2 9.37 -16.65 2.71
C TYR A 2 8.17 -15.98 3.39
N GLN A 3 7.74 -16.49 4.54
CA GLN A 3 6.72 -15.86 5.38
C GLN A 3 7.11 -14.42 5.74
N LEU A 4 8.37 -14.17 6.09
CA LEU A 4 8.85 -12.83 6.44
C LEU A 4 8.79 -11.88 5.24
N LEU A 5 9.05 -12.39 4.03
CA LEU A 5 8.91 -11.64 2.79
C LEU A 5 7.46 -11.25 2.46
N ILE A 6 6.47 -11.87 3.10
CA ILE A 6 5.05 -11.50 2.98
C ILE A 6 4.62 -10.65 4.18
N PHE A 7 4.95 -11.09 5.40
CA PHE A 7 4.55 -10.43 6.64
C PHE A 7 5.15 -9.04 6.81
N ILE A 8 6.44 -8.86 6.52
CA ILE A 8 7.10 -7.57 6.70
C ILE A 8 6.45 -6.51 5.78
N PRO A 9 6.33 -6.73 4.46
CA PRO A 9 5.63 -5.78 3.59
C PRO A 9 4.16 -5.59 3.96
N ALA A 10 3.45 -6.65 4.36
CA ALA A 10 2.05 -6.55 4.78
C ALA A 10 1.88 -5.62 5.99
N LEU A 11 2.73 -5.77 7.01
CA LEU A 11 2.77 -4.89 8.17
C LEU A 11 3.13 -3.45 7.80
N ILE A 12 4.15 -3.27 6.95
CA ILE A 12 4.54 -1.94 6.47
C ILE A 12 3.38 -1.27 5.73
N LEU A 13 2.68 -1.99 4.85
CA LEU A 13 1.53 -1.46 4.12
C LEU A 13 0.36 -1.08 5.03
N LEU A 14 0.09 -1.88 6.07
CA LEU A 14 -0.91 -1.54 7.08
C LEU A 14 -0.52 -0.27 7.84
N LEU A 15 0.75 -0.14 8.26
CA LEU A 15 1.25 1.04 8.95
C LEU A 15 1.18 2.29 8.07
N ILE A 16 1.59 2.20 6.80
CA ILE A 16 1.51 3.31 5.85
C ILE A 16 0.05 3.68 5.57
N GLY A 17 -0.81 2.69 5.31
CA GLY A 17 -2.24 2.92 5.09
C GLY A 17 -2.90 3.58 6.30
N TRP A 18 -2.60 3.11 7.51
CA TRP A 18 -3.08 3.73 8.75
C TRP A 18 -2.57 5.17 8.92
N TYR A 19 -1.27 5.41 8.67
CA TYR A 19 -0.68 6.73 8.79
C TYR A 19 -1.31 7.73 7.82
N ILE A 20 -1.47 7.35 6.54
CA ILE A 20 -2.12 8.19 5.51
C ILE A 20 -3.58 8.45 5.87
N SER A 21 -4.31 7.43 6.34
CA SER A 21 -5.70 7.59 6.77
C SER A 21 -5.83 8.57 7.95
N LYS A 22 -4.90 8.53 8.90
CA LYS A 22 -4.94 9.38 10.11
C LYS A 22 -4.50 10.81 9.83
N HIS A 23 -3.54 11.01 8.93
CA HIS A 23 -2.97 12.33 8.60
C HIS A 23 -3.47 12.86 7.26
N GLN A 24 -4.66 12.43 6.81
CA GLN A 24 -5.19 12.80 5.50
C GLN A 24 -5.33 14.32 5.34
N THR A 25 -5.78 15.03 6.37
CA THR A 25 -5.93 16.50 6.37
C THR A 25 -4.58 17.20 6.24
N THR A 26 -3.56 16.79 6.99
CA THR A 26 -2.20 17.34 6.87
C THR A 26 -1.58 17.04 5.51
N LEU A 27 -1.74 15.82 4.99
CA LEU A 27 -1.25 15.48 3.66
C LEU A 27 -1.98 16.27 2.57
N LEU A 28 -3.27 16.56 2.73
CA LEU A 28 -4.03 17.43 1.81
C LEU A 28 -3.64 18.91 1.87
N THR A 29 -2.86 19.34 2.87
CA THR A 29 -2.24 20.67 2.84
C THR A 29 -0.96 20.69 2.01
N LEU A 30 -0.29 19.53 1.88
CA LEU A 30 0.91 19.35 1.05
C LEU A 30 0.56 18.96 -0.39
N PHE A 31 -0.57 18.27 -0.58
CA PHE A 31 -1.13 17.87 -1.87
C PHE A 31 -2.44 18.62 -2.10
N THR A 32 -2.58 19.33 -3.22
CA THR A 32 -3.80 20.05 -3.63
C THR A 32 -5.09 19.26 -3.30
N GLN A 33 -6.17 19.91 -2.86
CA GLN A 33 -7.44 19.25 -2.46
C GLN A 33 -8.00 18.28 -3.51
N ASN A 34 -7.68 18.50 -4.80
CA ASN A 34 -8.01 17.60 -5.91
C ASN A 34 -7.45 16.17 -5.74
N ASN A 35 -6.42 15.99 -4.89
CA ASN A 35 -5.81 14.70 -4.58
C ASN A 35 -6.51 13.91 -3.47
N GLN A 36 -7.58 14.42 -2.85
CA GLN A 36 -8.30 13.70 -1.80
C GLN A 36 -8.77 12.32 -2.25
N LYS A 37 -9.27 12.19 -3.49
CA LYS A 37 -9.71 10.91 -4.05
C LYS A 37 -8.53 9.96 -4.28
N THR A 38 -7.40 10.49 -4.77
CA THR A 38 -6.17 9.72 -4.97
C THR A 38 -5.64 9.23 -3.62
N LEU A 39 -5.46 10.11 -2.64
CA LEU A 39 -5.03 9.75 -1.28
C LEU A 39 -5.93 8.68 -0.65
N LYS A 40 -7.25 8.83 -0.84
CA LYS A 40 -8.22 7.85 -0.36
C LYS A 40 -8.01 6.48 -0.99
N SER A 41 -7.82 6.44 -2.30
CA SER A 41 -7.49 5.22 -3.02
C SER A 41 -6.17 4.61 -2.53
N VAL A 42 -5.14 5.43 -2.24
CA VAL A 42 -3.83 4.94 -1.77
C VAL A 42 -3.97 4.18 -0.47
N TYR A 43 -4.52 4.82 0.57
CA TYR A 43 -4.56 4.18 1.88
C TYR A 43 -5.47 2.95 1.87
N GLN A 44 -6.58 2.97 1.10
CA GLN A 44 -7.45 1.82 0.94
C GLN A 44 -6.75 0.65 0.24
N SER A 45 -6.04 0.90 -0.86
CA SER A 45 -5.28 -0.15 -1.56
C SER A 45 -4.20 -0.76 -0.66
N PHE A 46 -3.48 0.06 0.10
CA PHE A 46 -2.45 -0.43 1.04
C PHE A 46 -3.07 -1.21 2.20
N PHE A 47 -4.22 -0.77 2.73
CA PHE A 47 -4.93 -1.52 3.77
C PHE A 47 -5.38 -2.89 3.26
N ILE A 48 -6.00 -2.95 2.08
CA ILE A 48 -6.47 -4.19 1.45
C ILE A 48 -5.28 -5.15 1.21
N LEU A 49 -4.19 -4.66 0.63
CA LEU A 49 -2.99 -5.47 0.38
C LEU A 49 -2.35 -5.98 1.66
N GLY A 50 -2.27 -5.14 2.69
CA GLY A 50 -1.74 -5.54 3.98
C GLY A 50 -2.62 -6.59 4.66
N LEU A 51 -3.94 -6.42 4.61
CA LEU A 51 -4.91 -7.33 5.22
C LEU A 51 -4.98 -8.68 4.49
N ILE A 52 -4.79 -8.71 3.16
CA ILE A 52 -4.65 -9.93 2.36
C ILE A 52 -3.27 -10.59 2.57
N GLY A 53 -2.22 -9.80 2.81
CA GLY A 53 -0.87 -10.30 3.05
C GLY A 53 -0.76 -11.15 4.32
N LEU A 54 -1.50 -10.81 5.38
CA LEU A 54 -1.51 -11.57 6.64
C LEU A 54 -1.96 -13.04 6.48
N PRO A 55 -3.15 -13.36 5.93
CA PRO A 55 -3.57 -14.74 5.71
C PRO A 55 -2.70 -15.44 4.66
N LEU A 56 -2.22 -14.73 3.61
CA LEU A 56 -1.29 -15.32 2.65
C LEU A 56 0.02 -15.77 3.30
N GLY A 57 0.58 -14.95 4.19
CA GLY A 57 1.80 -15.27 4.94
C GLY A 57 1.62 -16.43 5.92
N PHE A 58 0.42 -16.58 6.49
CA PHE A 58 0.13 -17.61 7.49
C PHE A 58 -0.23 -18.96 6.87
N PHE A 59 -1.13 -18.97 5.88
CA PHE A 59 -1.71 -20.22 5.33
C PHE A 59 -1.01 -20.73 4.07
N PHE A 60 -0.43 -19.85 3.24
CA PHE A 60 0.15 -20.24 1.94
C PHE A 60 1.56 -19.68 1.69
N PRO A 61 2.54 -19.93 2.59
CA PRO A 61 3.89 -19.43 2.39
C PRO A 61 4.65 -20.24 1.33
N SER A 62 4.56 -19.83 0.07
CA SER A 62 5.36 -20.37 -1.03
C SER A 62 6.25 -19.29 -1.67
N ARG A 63 7.37 -19.71 -2.28
CA ARG A 63 8.29 -18.80 -2.97
C ARG A 63 7.59 -18.02 -4.09
N ILE A 64 6.74 -18.70 -4.86
CA ILE A 64 5.99 -18.11 -5.97
C ILE A 64 5.01 -17.07 -5.43
N ILE A 65 4.27 -17.39 -4.38
CA ILE A 65 3.29 -16.47 -3.77
C ILE A 65 4.00 -15.24 -3.20
N ALA A 66 5.12 -15.41 -2.50
CA ALA A 66 5.90 -14.29 -1.96
C ALA A 66 6.39 -13.35 -3.07
N LEU A 67 6.94 -13.90 -4.15
CA LEU A 67 7.40 -13.10 -5.30
C LEU A 67 6.25 -12.36 -5.98
N THR A 68 5.15 -13.05 -6.26
CA THR A 68 3.95 -12.45 -6.86
C THR A 68 3.37 -11.35 -5.99
N TYR A 69 3.32 -11.56 -4.67
CA TYR A 69 2.85 -10.57 -3.72
C TYR A 69 3.71 -9.30 -3.75
N VAL A 70 5.04 -9.44 -3.75
CA VAL A 70 5.96 -8.31 -3.87
C VAL A 70 5.79 -7.57 -5.21
N ILE A 71 5.64 -8.29 -6.32
CA ILE A 71 5.39 -7.67 -7.64
C ILE A 71 4.11 -6.84 -7.62
N ILE A 72 3.02 -7.38 -7.07
CA ILE A 72 1.74 -6.67 -6.95
C ILE A 72 1.91 -5.38 -6.13
N ILE A 73 2.63 -5.44 -5.01
CA ILE A 73 2.93 -4.26 -4.18
C ILE A 73 3.66 -3.21 -5.01
N LEU A 74 4.73 -3.60 -5.72
CA LEU A 74 5.51 -2.67 -6.55
C LEU A 74 4.67 -2.00 -7.63
N VAL A 75 3.83 -2.75 -8.33
CA VAL A 75 2.94 -2.21 -9.38
C VAL A 75 1.94 -1.21 -8.80
N ILE A 76 1.32 -1.55 -7.67
CA ILE A 76 0.33 -0.66 -7.03
C ILE A 76 1.02 0.58 -6.47
N SER A 77 2.17 0.44 -5.79
CA SER A 77 2.96 1.57 -5.30
C SER A 77 3.42 2.49 -6.43
N ALA A 78 3.87 1.95 -7.56
CA ALA A 78 4.26 2.74 -8.73
C ALA A 78 3.06 3.48 -9.35
N SER A 79 1.92 2.80 -9.50
CA SER A 79 0.68 3.40 -10.01
C SER A 79 0.19 4.53 -9.11
N VAL A 80 0.26 4.33 -7.79
CA VAL A 80 -0.05 5.35 -6.79
C VAL A 80 0.90 6.54 -6.94
N GLY A 81 2.22 6.30 -6.97
CA GLY A 81 3.22 7.36 -7.11
C GLY A 81 3.02 8.19 -8.37
N TYR A 82 2.74 7.54 -9.51
CA TYR A 82 2.45 8.21 -10.76
C TYR A 82 1.18 9.09 -10.70
N ARG A 83 0.09 8.57 -10.11
CA ARG A 83 -1.16 9.35 -9.95
C ARG A 83 -0.98 10.54 -9.01
N LEU A 84 -0.20 10.36 -7.95
CA LEU A 84 0.11 11.42 -7.00
C LEU A 84 0.94 12.53 -7.66
N ALA A 85 1.97 12.15 -8.43
CA ALA A 85 2.85 13.07 -9.14
C ALA A 85 2.14 13.82 -10.26
N LYS A 86 1.30 13.13 -11.06
CA LYS A 86 0.54 13.75 -12.14
C LYS A 86 -0.40 14.87 -11.67
N ASN A 87 -0.98 14.70 -10.49
CA ASN A 87 -1.90 15.67 -9.91
C ASN A 87 -1.18 16.68 -8.99
N TRP A 88 0.15 16.75 -9.04
CA TRP A 88 0.95 17.74 -8.31
C TRP A 88 1.28 18.97 -9.18
N SER A 89 1.33 18.81 -10.51
CA SER A 89 1.41 19.91 -11.49
C SER A 89 0.03 20.47 -11.83
#